data_AF-A0A3L7J6L2-F1
#
_entry.id   AF-A0A3L7J6L2-F1
#
_cell.length_a   1.000
_cell.length_b   1.000
_cell.length_c   1.000
_cell.angle_alpha   90.00
_cell.angle_beta   90.00
_cell.angle_gamma   90.00
#
_symmetry.space_group_name_H-M   'P 1'
#
loop_
_entity.id
_entity.type
_entity.pdbx_description
1 polymer ?
#
loop_
_entity_poly.entity_id
_entity_poly.type
_entity_poly.pdbx_seq_one_letter_code
_entity_poly.pdbx_strand_id
1 'polypeptide(L)'
;MERESRESSEAAAPSRTLRLIFAWVVGVVGVLATLLSIAPSLFVAFSYLSAFAGAVLAVVLVELSVPIFLALSIANAGGRWWLWLLLAGVAVLLVVLVGPAFGALGVFWLRF
;
A
#
# COMPACT_ATOMS: atom_id res chain seq x y z
N MET A 1 -41.53 5.58 19.50
CA MET A 1 -40.80 6.03 18.29
C MET A 1 -39.30 6.27 18.51
N GLU A 2 -38.73 6.17 19.72
CA GLU A 2 -37.27 6.35 19.93
C GLU A 2 -36.44 5.06 19.93
N ARG A 3 -37.06 3.87 19.94
CA ARG A 3 -36.34 2.58 20.01
C ARG A 3 -35.89 2.03 18.66
N GLU A 4 -36.59 2.33 17.57
CA GLU A 4 -36.21 1.86 16.22
C GLU A 4 -34.96 2.54 15.65
N SER A 5 -34.55 3.70 16.18
CA SER A 5 -33.34 4.40 15.71
C SER A 5 -32.02 3.80 16.24
N ARG A 6 -32.09 2.94 17.26
CA ARG A 6 -30.89 2.29 17.83
C ARG A 6 -30.53 0.96 17.18
N GLU A 7 -31.50 0.29 16.54
CA GLU A 7 -31.27 -1.01 15.88
C GLU A 7 -30.57 -0.89 14.52
N SER A 8 -30.61 0.27 13.85
CA SER A 8 -29.82 0.48 12.63
C SER A 8 -28.34 0.82 12.90
N SER A 9 -27.95 0.95 14.18
CA SER A 9 -26.60 1.36 14.59
C SER A 9 -25.76 0.24 15.21
N GLU A 10 -26.26 -1.00 15.22
CA GLU A 10 -25.40 -2.19 15.31
C GLU A 10 -25.06 -2.60 13.88
N ALA A 11 -24.15 -1.84 13.25
CA ALA A 11 -23.42 -2.35 12.11
C ALA A 11 -22.68 -3.61 12.60
N ALA A 12 -23.31 -4.78 12.42
CA ALA A 12 -22.81 -6.08 12.84
C ALA A 12 -21.35 -6.15 12.42
N ALA A 13 -20.45 -6.08 13.39
CA ALA A 13 -19.03 -5.97 13.14
C ALA A 13 -18.67 -7.11 12.18
N PRO A 14 -18.09 -6.81 10.99
CA PRO A 14 -17.91 -7.82 9.95
C PRO A 14 -17.18 -9.02 10.54
N SER A 15 -17.70 -10.22 10.27
CA SER A 15 -17.20 -11.45 10.89
C SER A 15 -15.69 -11.58 10.67
N ARG A 16 -14.99 -12.18 11.64
CA ARG A 16 -13.52 -12.32 11.62
C ARG A 16 -13.02 -12.89 10.28
N THR A 17 -13.77 -13.84 9.71
CA THR A 17 -13.50 -14.45 8.40
C THR A 17 -13.60 -13.44 7.26
N LEU A 18 -14.65 -12.62 7.24
CA LEU A 18 -14.85 -11.61 6.20
C LEU A 18 -13.73 -10.57 6.21
N ARG A 19 -13.32 -10.11 7.41
CA ARG A 19 -12.18 -9.18 7.56
C ARG A 19 -10.88 -9.79 7.04
N LEU A 20 -10.66 -11.08 7.27
CA LEU A 20 -9.47 -11.78 6.80
C LEU A 20 -9.46 -11.90 5.27
N ILE A 21 -10.61 -12.20 4.66
CA ILE A 21 -10.75 -12.23 3.20
C ILE A 21 -10.48 -10.83 2.62
N PHE A 22 -11.07 -9.77 3.19
CA PHE A 22 -10.81 -8.40 2.76
C PHE A 22 -9.35 -8.01 2.91
N ALA A 23 -8.72 -8.31 4.05
CA ALA A 23 -7.30 -8.06 4.26
C ALA A 23 -6.44 -8.78 3.22
N TRP A 24 -6.77 -10.03 2.91
CA TRP A 24 -6.04 -10.83 1.93
C TRP A 24 -6.21 -10.26 0.52
N VAL A 25 -7.44 -9.90 0.13
CA VAL A 25 -7.72 -9.26 -1.16
C VAL A 25 -6.97 -7.93 -1.28
N VAL A 26 -7.06 -7.06 -0.27
CA VAL A 26 -6.37 -5.76 -0.29
C VAL A 26 -4.86 -5.93 -0.34
N GLY A 27 -4.31 -6.88 0.43
CA GLY A 27 -2.87 -7.16 0.43
C GLY A 27 -2.39 -7.69 -0.90
N VAL A 28 -3.04 -8.72 -1.44
CA VAL A 28 -2.61 -9.38 -2.70
C VAL A 28 -2.86 -8.50 -3.91
N VAL A 29 -4.08 -7.95 -4.06
CA VAL A 29 -4.40 -7.07 -5.19
C VAL A 29 -3.57 -5.80 -5.11
N GLY A 30 -3.39 -5.23 -3.93
CA GLY A 30 -2.57 -4.04 -3.73
C GLY A 30 -1.11 -4.28 -4.09
N VAL A 31 -0.50 -5.37 -3.61
CA VAL A 31 0.88 -5.74 -3.97
C VAL A 31 1.03 -5.98 -5.48
N LEU A 32 0.10 -6.70 -6.11
CA LEU A 32 0.15 -6.94 -7.55
C LEU A 32 0.02 -5.65 -8.35
N ALA A 33 -0.91 -4.76 -7.97
CA ALA A 33 -1.08 -3.46 -8.60
C ALA A 33 0.17 -2.60 -8.47
N THR A 34 0.78 -2.57 -7.28
CA THR A 34 2.05 -1.87 -7.05
C THR A 34 3.17 -2.45 -7.90
N LEU A 35 3.35 -3.77 -7.95
CA LEU A 35 4.38 -4.39 -8.79
C LEU A 35 4.18 -4.08 -10.27
N LEU A 36 2.96 -4.16 -10.79
CA LEU A 36 2.64 -3.82 -12.16
C LEU A 36 2.92 -2.33 -12.46
N SER A 37 2.66 -1.45 -11.50
CA SER A 37 2.90 -0.01 -11.63
C SER A 37 4.40 0.33 -11.65
N ILE A 38 5.23 -0.33 -10.85
CA ILE A 38 6.67 -0.04 -10.76
C ILE A 38 7.48 -0.85 -11.79
N ALA A 39 6.93 -1.93 -12.38
CA ALA A 39 7.66 -2.79 -13.32
C ALA A 39 8.41 -2.04 -14.45
N PRO A 40 7.84 -1.01 -15.12
CA PRO A 40 8.57 -0.23 -16.12
C PRO A 40 9.77 0.53 -15.52
N SER A 41 9.57 1.15 -14.35
CA SER A 41 10.61 1.88 -13.62
C SER A 41 11.72 0.95 -13.13
N LEU A 42 11.38 -0.28 -12.72
CA LEU A 42 12.36 -1.29 -12.33
C LEU A 42 13.21 -1.72 -13.52
N PHE A 43 12.58 -1.99 -14.67
CA PHE A 43 13.29 -2.37 -15.88
C PHE A 43 14.34 -1.31 -16.28
N VAL A 44 13.94 -0.04 -16.23
CA VAL A 44 14.83 1.11 -16.43
C VAL A 44 15.93 1.15 -15.37
N ALA A 45 15.59 1.08 -14.09
CA ALA A 45 16.58 1.21 -13.03
C ALA A 45 17.65 0.10 -13.06
N PHE A 46 17.26 -1.14 -13.40
CA PHE A 46 18.19 -2.25 -13.59
C PHE A 46 19.01 -2.13 -14.88
N SER A 47 18.48 -1.49 -15.94
CA SER A 47 19.24 -1.28 -17.17
C SER A 47 20.34 -0.24 -17.04
N TYR A 48 20.17 0.77 -16.16
CA TYR A 48 21.10 1.90 -16.08
C TYR A 48 22.28 1.67 -15.14
N LEU A 49 22.14 1.07 -13.95
CA LEU A 49 23.28 0.85 -13.05
C LEU A 49 22.98 -0.18 -11.95
N SER A 50 23.77 -1.26 -11.89
CA SER A 50 23.76 -2.22 -10.76
C SER A 50 24.07 -1.56 -9.40
N ALA A 51 24.79 -0.42 -9.40
CA ALA A 51 25.13 0.34 -8.21
C ALA A 51 23.91 0.97 -7.50
N PHE A 52 22.80 1.19 -8.21
CA PHE A 52 21.57 1.73 -7.62
C PHE A 52 20.55 0.66 -7.23
N ALA A 53 20.85 -0.63 -7.46
CA ALA A 53 19.94 -1.72 -7.14
C ALA A 53 19.47 -1.71 -5.68
N GLY A 54 20.34 -1.32 -4.73
CA GLY A 54 19.98 -1.18 -3.32
C GLY A 54 18.96 -0.06 -3.05
N ALA A 55 19.12 1.11 -3.70
CA ALA A 55 18.19 2.22 -3.57
C ALA A 55 16.83 1.90 -4.21
N VAL A 56 16.86 1.24 -5.37
CA VAL A 56 15.66 0.77 -6.07
C VAL A 56 14.91 -0.26 -5.23
N LEU A 57 15.63 -1.21 -4.63
CA LEU A 57 15.04 -2.20 -3.73
C LEU A 57 14.40 -1.55 -2.50
N ALA A 58 15.05 -0.54 -1.91
CA ALA A 58 14.50 0.20 -0.78
C ALA A 58 13.18 0.90 -1.15
N VAL A 59 13.10 1.53 -2.32
CA VAL A 59 11.87 2.18 -2.81
C VAL A 59 10.77 1.17 -3.07
N VAL A 60 11.08 0.05 -3.75
CA VAL A 60 10.11 -1.04 -3.97
C VAL A 60 9.56 -1.56 -2.66
N LEU A 61 10.42 -1.76 -1.65
CA LEU A 61 9.99 -2.21 -0.33
C LEU A 61 9.06 -1.20 0.33
N VAL A 62 9.34 0.10 0.22
CA VAL A 62 8.46 1.16 0.74
C VAL A 62 7.12 1.17 0.00
N GLU A 63 7.10 1.07 -1.33
CA GLU A 63 5.84 1.02 -2.08
C GLU A 63 5.00 -0.22 -1.76
N LEU A 64 5.63 -1.40 -1.66
CA LEU A 64 4.97 -2.65 -1.28
C LEU A 64 4.49 -2.63 0.17
N SER A 65 5.13 -1.86 1.03
CA SER A 65 4.74 -1.79 2.44
C SER A 65 3.37 -1.13 2.64
N VAL A 66 2.93 -0.26 1.72
CA VAL A 66 1.62 0.41 1.77
C VAL A 66 0.44 -0.60 1.76
N PRO A 67 0.28 -1.44 0.71
CA PRO A 67 -0.82 -2.41 0.67
C PRO A 67 -0.70 -3.47 1.78
N ILE A 68 0.52 -3.81 2.22
CA ILE A 68 0.76 -4.75 3.32
C ILE A 68 0.27 -4.16 4.65
N PHE A 69 0.61 -2.91 4.96
CA PHE A 69 0.17 -2.25 6.19
C PHE A 69 -1.34 -2.01 6.20
N LEU A 70 -1.93 -1.70 5.04
CA LEU A 70 -3.38 -1.63 4.91
C LEU A 70 -4.04 -3.00 5.17
N ALA A 71 -3.55 -4.07 4.58
CA ALA A 71 -4.03 -5.42 4.86
C ALA A 71 -3.93 -5.79 6.35
N LEU A 72 -2.80 -5.47 6.99
CA LEU A 72 -2.59 -5.73 8.41
C LEU A 72 -3.51 -4.90 9.31
N SER A 73 -3.84 -3.66 8.93
CA SER A 73 -4.82 -2.84 9.65
C SER A 73 -6.21 -3.48 9.64
N ILE A 74 -6.64 -4.02 8.50
CA ILE A 74 -7.94 -4.69 8.32
C ILE A 74 -7.97 -6.00 9.11
N ALA A 75 -6.89 -6.78 9.07
CA ALA A 75 -6.78 -8.04 9.80
C ALA A 75 -6.76 -7.84 11.33
N ASN A 76 -6.16 -6.75 11.83
CA ASN A 76 -5.97 -6.46 13.26
C ASN A 76 -6.97 -5.46 13.85
N ALA A 77 -8.14 -5.29 13.22
CA ALA A 77 -9.18 -4.30 13.55
C ALA A 77 -9.75 -4.33 14.99
N GLY A 78 -9.26 -5.18 15.90
CA GLY A 78 -9.66 -5.22 17.31
C GLY A 78 -8.62 -4.66 18.30
N GLY A 79 -7.37 -4.41 17.87
CA GLY A 79 -6.30 -3.96 18.76
C GLY A 79 -5.51 -2.79 18.17
N ARG A 80 -4.32 -3.10 17.65
CA ARG A 80 -3.34 -2.11 17.16
C ARG A 80 -3.55 -1.69 15.70
N TRP A 81 -4.78 -1.76 15.17
CA TRP A 81 -5.07 -1.40 13.78
C TRP A 81 -4.65 0.03 13.42
N TRP A 82 -4.81 0.96 14.35
CA TRP A 82 -4.35 2.34 14.21
C TRP A 82 -2.85 2.47 13.96
N LEU A 83 -2.01 1.62 14.57
CA LEU A 83 -0.56 1.64 14.34
C LEU A 83 -0.24 1.25 12.89
N TRP A 84 -0.93 0.23 12.38
CA TRP A 84 -0.76 -0.21 10.99
C TRP A 84 -1.24 0.85 9.99
N LEU A 85 -2.32 1.58 10.30
CA LEU A 85 -2.74 2.72 9.48
C LEU A 85 -1.74 3.88 9.52
N LEU A 86 -1.17 4.17 10.69
CA LEU A 86 -0.16 5.21 10.83
C LEU A 86 1.10 4.86 10.02
N LEU A 87 1.54 3.59 10.08
CA LEU A 87 2.63 3.07 9.24
C LEU A 87 2.29 3.13 7.75
N ALA A 88 1.07 2.78 7.35
CA ALA A 88 0.62 2.92 5.96
C ALA A 88 0.67 4.40 5.52
N GLY A 89 0.21 5.32 6.36
CA GLY A 89 0.27 6.76 6.08
C GLY A 89 1.69 7.29 5.94
N VAL A 90 2.61 6.87 6.81
CA VAL A 90 4.03 7.22 6.72
C VAL A 90 4.64 6.65 5.43
N ALA A 91 4.34 5.40 5.09
CA ALA A 91 4.80 4.80 3.84
C ALA A 91 4.28 5.57 2.63
N VAL A 92 3.00 5.91 2.58
CA VAL A 92 2.42 6.76 1.51
C VAL A 92 3.11 8.11 1.45
N LEU A 93 3.36 8.76 2.58
CA LEU A 93 4.05 10.05 2.61
C LEU A 93 5.46 9.93 2.04
N LEU A 94 6.21 8.88 2.39
CA LEU A 94 7.52 8.60 1.82
C LEU A 94 7.44 8.37 0.30
N VAL A 95 6.46 7.58 -0.16
CA VAL A 95 6.23 7.37 -1.61
C VAL A 95 5.90 8.68 -2.32
N VAL A 96 5.07 9.55 -1.73
CA VAL A 96 4.70 10.83 -2.35
C VAL A 96 5.87 11.82 -2.37
N LEU A 97 6.72 11.82 -1.34
CA LEU A 97 7.90 12.69 -1.29
C LEU A 97 9.00 12.22 -2.25
N VAL A 98 9.14 10.91 -2.42
CA VAL A 98 10.22 10.30 -3.22
C VAL A 98 9.77 10.05 -4.68
N GLY A 99 8.48 9.82 -4.91
CA GLY A 99 7.87 9.52 -6.19
C GLY A 99 8.16 10.53 -7.30
N PRO A 100 8.12 11.86 -7.06
CA PRO A 100 8.48 12.86 -8.06
C PRO A 100 9.91 12.73 -8.58
N ALA A 101 10.86 12.27 -7.74
CA ALA A 101 12.24 12.06 -8.16
C ALA A 101 12.35 10.90 -9.17
N PHE A 102 11.57 9.82 -8.98
CA PHE A 102 11.55 8.68 -9.89
C PHE A 102 10.65 8.89 -11.12
N GLY A 103 9.53 9.60 -10.97
CA GLY A 103 8.66 9.99 -12.08
C GLY A 103 9.35 10.97 -13.04
N ALA A 104 10.10 11.94 -12.51
CA ALA A 104 10.92 12.83 -13.33
C ALA A 104 12.04 12.07 -14.05
N LEU A 105 12.68 11.09 -13.41
CA LEU A 105 13.64 10.20 -14.07
C LEU A 105 12.95 9.39 -15.18
N GLY A 106 11.81 8.75 -14.92
CA GLY A 106 11.06 7.99 -15.93
C GLY A 106 10.61 8.82 -17.14
N VAL A 107 10.10 10.04 -16.92
CA VAL A 107 9.66 10.95 -18.00
C VAL A 107 10.84 11.57 -18.76
N PHE A 108 11.96 11.83 -18.10
CA PHE A 108 13.17 12.34 -18.75
C PHE A 108 13.78 11.30 -19.70
N TRP A 109 13.72 10.01 -19.35
CA TRP A 109 14.29 8.92 -20.16
C TRP A 109 13.35 8.37 -21.24
N LEU A 110 12.01 8.48 -21.10
CA LEU A 110 11.04 8.18 -22.17
C LEU A 110 11.10 9.17 -23.35
N ARG A 111 11.83 10.28 -23.20
CA ARG A 111 11.98 11.35 -24.20
C ARG A 111 13.23 11.22 -25.08
N PHE A 112 14.05 10.19 -24.85
CA PHE A 112 15.21 9.84 -25.68
C PHE A 112 15.03 8.45 -26.29
#